data_AF-A0A0F8ZJP2-F1
#
_entry.id   AF-A0A0F8ZJP2-F1
#
_cell.length_a   1.000
_cell.length_b   1.000
_cell.length_c   1.000
_cell.angle_alpha   90.00
_cell.angle_beta   90.00
_cell.angle_gamma   90.00
#
_symmetry.space_group_name_H-M   'P 1'
#
loop_
_entity.id
_entity.type
_entity.pdbx_description
1 polymer ?
#
loop_
_entity_poly.entity_id
_entity_poly.type
_entity_poly.pdbx_seq_one_letter_code
_entity_poly.pdbx_strand_id
1 'polypeptide(L)'
;APEYEAALEGLAFTMDIDGIQTDGVDYWLAIIKNGHSTKDLIVTKVLGWVPSFSNTQIYECVLGQTFTYATNGTAVVPVNEKSGVSGGAQGDFYVNDGSGNITTIGGTGLIHSRFIFGTTPLEWLMELVVPPGQTWMIRSALAEKLTGTIHFYYRGG
;
A
#
# COMPACT_ATOMS: atom_id res chain seq x y z
N ALA A 1 15.32 9.39 22.76
CA ALA A 1 16.31 10.48 22.59
C ALA A 1 15.94 11.26 21.34
N PRO A 2 16.16 12.59 21.30
CA PRO A 2 15.93 13.41 20.10
C PRO A 2 16.62 12.85 18.84
N GLU A 3 17.73 12.13 19.02
CA GLU A 3 18.48 11.45 17.98
C GLU A 3 17.77 10.22 17.38
N TYR A 4 16.90 9.55 18.15
CA TYR A 4 16.04 8.47 17.65
C TYR A 4 14.84 9.01 16.86
N GLU A 5 14.31 10.18 17.26
CA GLU A 5 13.26 10.90 16.52
C GLU A 5 13.79 11.49 15.20
N ALA A 6 15.01 12.03 15.20
CA ALA A 6 15.70 12.50 13.99
C ALA A 6 16.10 11.35 13.04
N ALA A 7 16.35 10.15 13.57
CA ALA A 7 16.57 8.96 12.73
C ALA A 7 15.28 8.53 12.00
N LEU A 8 14.09 8.82 12.55
CA LEU A 8 12.78 8.57 11.95
C LEU A 8 12.37 9.66 10.94
N GLU A 9 12.85 10.90 11.09
CA GLU A 9 12.70 11.96 10.08
C GLU A 9 13.45 11.58 8.80
N GLY A 10 12.72 10.96 7.88
CA GLY A 10 13.25 10.50 6.60
C GLY A 10 13.68 9.04 6.59
N LEU A 11 13.09 8.14 7.40
CA LEU A 11 13.09 6.72 7.04
C LEU A 11 12.10 6.52 5.90
N ALA A 12 12.65 6.19 4.73
CA ALA A 12 11.87 5.70 3.61
C ALA A 12 11.81 4.17 3.70
N PHE A 13 10.65 3.64 3.38
CA PHE A 13 10.32 2.24 3.48
C PHE A 13 9.77 1.74 2.16
N THR A 14 10.03 0.47 1.89
CA THR A 14 9.42 -0.29 0.81
C THR A 14 8.62 -1.45 1.35
N MET A 15 7.56 -1.76 0.63
CA MET A 15 6.73 -2.94 0.85
C MET A 15 6.45 -3.57 -0.51
N ASP A 16 6.81 -4.83 -0.66
CA ASP A 16 6.52 -5.59 -1.87
C ASP A 16 5.01 -5.81 -1.99
N ILE A 17 4.51 -5.82 -3.23
CA ILE A 17 3.20 -6.34 -3.61
C ILE A 17 3.48 -7.65 -4.34
N ASP A 18 3.09 -8.77 -3.74
CA ASP A 18 3.24 -10.07 -4.38
C ASP A 18 2.03 -10.31 -5.29
N GLY A 19 2.24 -10.15 -6.59
CA GLY A 19 1.17 -10.24 -7.57
C GLY A 19 0.68 -11.67 -7.73
N ILE A 20 -0.29 -12.06 -6.92
CA ILE A 20 -0.93 -13.36 -7.00
C ILE A 20 -2.43 -13.12 -7.27
N GLN A 21 -2.95 -13.88 -8.23
CA GLN A 21 -4.29 -13.71 -8.78
C GLN A 21 -5.25 -14.69 -8.12
N THR A 22 -6.39 -14.19 -7.64
CA THR A 22 -7.60 -15.02 -7.43
C THR A 22 -8.85 -14.21 -7.80
N ASP A 23 -9.80 -14.85 -8.47
CA ASP A 23 -11.00 -14.27 -9.09
C ASP A 23 -11.79 -13.28 -8.21
N GLY A 24 -12.41 -12.25 -8.83
CA GLY A 24 -13.28 -11.30 -8.14
C GLY A 24 -13.35 -9.90 -8.76
N VAL A 25 -14.27 -9.10 -8.22
CA VAL A 25 -14.44 -7.65 -8.47
C VAL A 25 -13.99 -6.89 -7.22
N ASP A 26 -13.45 -5.67 -7.38
CA ASP A 26 -12.88 -4.86 -6.30
C ASP A 26 -11.87 -5.65 -5.45
N TYR A 27 -10.83 -6.12 -6.15
CA TYR A 27 -9.79 -6.95 -5.57
C TYR A 27 -8.73 -6.07 -4.90
N TRP A 28 -8.58 -6.21 -3.58
CA TRP A 28 -7.64 -5.44 -2.79
C TRP A 28 -6.25 -6.04 -2.90
N LEU A 29 -5.27 -5.23 -3.31
CA LEU A 29 -3.91 -5.66 -3.61
C LEU A 29 -2.98 -5.42 -2.42
N ALA A 30 -3.08 -4.24 -1.80
CA ALA A 30 -2.31 -3.89 -0.62
C ALA A 30 -3.04 -2.88 0.26
N ILE A 31 -2.74 -2.94 1.56
CA ILE A 31 -3.30 -2.10 2.61
C ILE A 31 -2.16 -1.64 3.51
N ILE A 32 -2.15 -0.35 3.80
CA ILE A 32 -1.27 0.28 4.78
C ILE A 32 -2.17 1.03 5.76
N LYS A 33 -2.10 0.67 7.04
CA LYS A 33 -2.70 1.44 8.13
C LYS A 33 -1.60 2.14 8.89
N ASN A 34 -1.67 3.47 8.94
CA ASN A 34 -0.72 4.26 9.70
C ASN A 34 -0.93 4.02 11.21
N GLY A 35 0.00 3.31 11.84
CA GLY A 35 -0.02 3.02 13.26
C GLY A 35 0.66 4.07 14.13
N HIS A 36 1.29 5.09 13.51
CA HIS A 36 1.89 6.18 14.25
C HIS A 36 0.79 7.06 14.87
N SER A 37 1.00 7.53 16.10
CA SER A 37 0.03 8.39 16.80
C SER A 37 0.19 9.88 16.46
N THR A 38 1.39 10.29 16.05
CA THR A 38 1.74 11.72 15.83
C THR A 38 2.28 12.06 14.44
N LYS A 39 2.55 11.08 13.57
CA LYS A 39 3.20 11.31 12.27
C LYS A 39 2.29 10.91 11.13
N ASP A 40 2.29 11.71 10.08
CA ASP A 40 1.67 11.34 8.82
C ASP A 40 2.55 10.31 8.11
N LEU A 41 1.92 9.32 7.48
CA LEU A 41 2.59 8.44 6.53
C LEU A 41 2.35 8.99 5.13
N ILE A 42 3.42 9.15 4.36
CA ILE A 42 3.39 9.67 2.99
C ILE A 42 3.66 8.52 2.03
N VAL A 43 2.64 8.08 1.27
CA VAL A 43 2.82 7.12 0.18
C VAL A 43 3.27 7.88 -1.06
N THR A 44 4.51 7.66 -1.48
CA THR A 44 5.13 8.45 -2.56
C THR A 44 4.79 7.90 -3.93
N LYS A 45 4.99 6.58 -4.10
CA LYS A 45 4.80 5.91 -5.37
C LYS A 45 4.53 4.42 -5.24
N VAL A 46 3.93 3.88 -6.29
CA VAL A 46 3.85 2.44 -6.55
C VAL A 46 4.64 2.16 -7.84
N LEU A 47 5.66 1.33 -7.73
CA LEU A 47 6.38 0.77 -8.88
C LEU A 47 5.84 -0.63 -9.12
N GLY A 48 5.33 -0.90 -10.31
CA GLY A 48 4.60 -2.13 -10.58
C GLY A 48 4.95 -2.80 -11.90
N TRP A 49 4.71 -4.10 -11.96
CA TRP A 49 4.76 -4.92 -13.15
C TRP A 49 3.48 -5.75 -13.25
N VAL A 50 2.94 -5.80 -14.47
CA VAL A 50 1.74 -6.57 -14.79
C VAL A 50 2.11 -7.52 -15.93
N PRO A 51 1.98 -8.85 -15.76
CA PRO A 51 2.39 -9.84 -16.76
C PRO A 51 1.57 -9.79 -18.05
N SER A 52 0.31 -9.38 -17.96
CA SER A 52 -0.62 -9.28 -19.09
C SER A 52 -1.50 -8.05 -18.96
N PHE A 53 -1.38 -7.13 -19.92
CA PHE A 53 -2.22 -5.94 -19.96
C PHE A 53 -3.59 -6.25 -20.53
N SER A 54 -4.61 -5.80 -19.83
CA SER A 54 -5.92 -5.52 -20.39
C SER A 54 -6.18 -4.02 -20.29
N ASN A 55 -6.65 -3.42 -21.39
CA ASN A 55 -7.04 -2.01 -21.46
C ASN A 55 -8.30 -1.68 -20.62
N THR A 56 -8.89 -2.67 -19.96
CA THR A 56 -10.01 -2.49 -19.02
C THR A 56 -9.56 -2.42 -17.56
N GLN A 57 -8.26 -2.54 -17.28
CA GLN A 57 -7.73 -2.59 -15.92
C GLN A 57 -7.68 -1.20 -15.30
N ILE A 58 -8.39 -1.05 -14.18
CA ILE A 58 -8.47 0.19 -13.41
C ILE A 58 -7.93 -0.08 -12.02
N TYR A 59 -6.85 0.62 -11.66
CA TYR A 59 -6.30 0.62 -10.31
C TYR A 59 -6.75 1.88 -9.57
N GLU A 60 -7.14 1.72 -8.31
CA GLU A 60 -7.65 2.80 -7.46
C GLU A 60 -6.90 2.86 -6.15
N CYS A 61 -6.44 4.05 -5.78
CA CYS A 61 -5.98 4.34 -4.43
C CYS A 61 -7.14 4.88 -3.63
N VAL A 62 -7.39 4.22 -2.51
CA VAL A 62 -8.50 4.52 -1.60
C VAL A 62 -7.90 4.95 -0.25
N LEU A 63 -8.41 6.05 0.29
CA LEU A 63 -8.03 6.56 1.61
C LEU A 63 -9.19 6.44 2.59
N GLY A 64 -8.86 6.12 3.84
CA GLY A 64 -9.76 6.28 4.99
C GLY A 64 -10.86 5.22 5.13
N GLN A 65 -10.73 4.06 4.49
CA GLN A 65 -11.61 2.92 4.81
C GLN A 65 -11.27 2.30 6.16
N THR A 66 -12.27 1.72 6.82
CA THR A 66 -12.04 1.02 8.08
C THR A 66 -11.34 -0.31 7.82
N PHE A 67 -10.33 -0.61 8.63
CA PHE A 67 -9.56 -1.84 8.55
C PHE A 67 -9.04 -2.23 9.93
N THR A 68 -9.09 -3.52 10.25
CA THR A 68 -8.61 -4.06 11.53
C THR A 68 -7.45 -5.04 11.35
N TYR A 69 -7.64 -6.08 10.53
CA TYR A 69 -6.65 -7.09 10.14
C TYR A 69 -7.09 -7.72 8.82
N ALA A 70 -6.25 -8.41 8.06
CA ALA A 70 -6.67 -9.05 6.80
C ALA A 70 -6.90 -10.57 6.96
N THR A 71 -8.13 -11.06 6.76
CA THR A 71 -8.44 -12.51 6.84
C THR A 71 -7.79 -13.32 5.73
N ASN A 72 -7.62 -12.75 4.54
CA ASN A 72 -6.95 -13.36 3.38
C ASN A 72 -5.78 -12.48 2.89
N GLY A 73 -5.22 -11.65 3.77
CA GLY A 73 -4.05 -10.86 3.45
C GLY A 73 -2.87 -11.34 4.26
N THR A 74 -1.71 -11.37 3.62
CA THR A 74 -0.45 -11.70 4.27
C THR A 74 0.17 -10.45 4.85
N ALA A 75 0.48 -10.51 6.15
CA ALA A 75 1.16 -9.42 6.83
C ALA A 75 2.58 -9.27 6.29
N VAL A 76 2.97 -8.05 5.98
CA VAL A 76 4.30 -7.72 5.47
C VAL A 76 5.04 -6.88 6.50
N VAL A 77 6.34 -7.08 6.60
CA VAL A 77 7.22 -6.21 7.38
C VAL A 77 7.96 -5.31 6.39
N PRO A 78 7.66 -4.00 6.33
CA PRO A 78 8.32 -3.10 5.40
C PRO A 78 9.84 -3.05 5.62
N VAL A 79 10.58 -2.86 4.54
CA VAL A 79 12.04 -2.75 4.54
C VAL A 79 12.43 -1.29 4.58
N ASN A 80 13.32 -0.94 5.52
CA ASN A 80 13.92 0.38 5.56
C ASN A 80 14.93 0.53 4.41
N GLU A 81 14.66 1.45 3.48
CA GLU A 81 15.49 1.64 2.29
C GLU A 81 16.91 2.11 2.60
N LYS A 82 17.14 2.77 3.75
CA LYS A 82 18.47 3.24 4.14
C LYS A 82 19.36 2.13 4.68
N SER A 83 18.79 1.13 5.36
CA SER A 83 19.56 0.05 6.01
C SER A 83 19.43 -1.30 5.32
N GLY A 84 18.42 -1.48 4.46
CA GLY A 84 18.07 -2.78 3.87
C GLY A 84 17.51 -3.78 4.90
N VAL A 85 17.25 -3.35 6.13
CA VAL A 85 16.76 -4.21 7.21
C VAL A 85 15.23 -4.12 7.27
N SER A 86 14.57 -5.26 7.36
CA SER A 86 13.13 -5.37 7.60
C SER A 86 12.76 -4.85 9.00
N GLY A 87 11.73 -4.02 9.09
CA GLY A 87 11.13 -3.56 10.34
C GLY A 87 11.32 -2.08 10.63
N GLY A 88 10.69 -1.61 11.71
CA GLY A 88 10.76 -0.21 12.16
C GLY A 88 9.67 0.70 11.62
N ALA A 89 8.92 0.30 10.60
CA ALA A 89 7.69 0.97 10.20
C ALA A 89 6.57 0.71 11.21
N GLN A 90 5.83 1.74 11.61
CA GLN A 90 4.75 1.64 12.60
C GLN A 90 3.37 1.61 11.91
N GLY A 91 2.76 0.45 11.88
CA GLY A 91 1.48 0.28 11.21
C GLY A 91 1.11 -1.17 10.99
N ASP A 92 -0.02 -1.34 10.33
CA ASP A 92 -0.46 -2.63 9.85
C ASP A 92 -0.30 -2.66 8.33
N PHE A 93 0.48 -3.61 7.81
CA PHE A 93 0.85 -3.69 6.40
C PHE A 93 0.46 -5.06 5.86
N TYR A 94 -0.36 -5.09 4.82
CA TYR A 94 -0.86 -6.33 4.24
C TYR A 94 -0.84 -6.30 2.73
N VAL A 95 -0.44 -7.41 2.13
CA VAL A 95 -0.65 -7.70 0.71
C VAL A 95 -1.65 -8.81 0.54
N ASN A 96 -2.27 -8.85 -0.62
CA ASN A 96 -2.94 -10.04 -1.07
C ASN A 96 -1.92 -10.99 -1.70
N ASP A 97 -1.78 -12.18 -1.14
CA ASP A 97 -0.88 -13.24 -1.64
C ASP A 97 -1.64 -14.32 -2.43
N GLY A 98 -2.87 -14.02 -2.87
CA GLY A 98 -3.72 -14.95 -3.60
C GLY A 98 -4.32 -16.06 -2.74
N SER A 99 -4.32 -15.92 -1.42
CA SER A 99 -5.14 -16.77 -0.55
C SER A 99 -6.65 -16.47 -0.67
N GLY A 100 -7.02 -15.29 -1.20
CA GLY A 100 -8.38 -14.86 -1.49
C GLY A 100 -8.49 -13.32 -1.44
N ASN A 101 -9.64 -12.73 -1.79
CA ASN A 101 -9.79 -11.26 -1.66
C ASN A 101 -9.73 -10.84 -0.18
N ILE A 102 -9.14 -9.68 0.13
CA ILE A 102 -9.16 -9.11 1.49
C ILE A 102 -10.55 -8.54 1.75
N THR A 103 -11.26 -9.06 2.77
CA THR A 103 -12.69 -8.78 2.99
C THR A 103 -13.01 -7.96 4.24
N THR A 104 -12.02 -7.71 5.10
CA THR A 104 -12.15 -6.99 6.39
C THR A 104 -12.10 -5.48 6.24
N ILE A 105 -12.58 -4.99 5.10
CA ILE A 105 -12.56 -3.59 4.71
C ILE A 105 -14.00 -3.07 4.77
N GLY A 106 -14.20 -1.97 5.48
CA GLY A 106 -15.51 -1.39 5.67
C GLY A 106 -15.54 0.13 5.50
N GLY A 107 -16.73 0.69 5.68
CA GLY A 107 -16.97 2.12 5.56
C GLY A 107 -16.81 2.65 4.14
N THR A 108 -16.95 3.97 4.01
CA THR A 108 -16.81 4.69 2.74
C THR A 108 -15.47 5.40 2.72
N GLY A 109 -14.55 4.91 1.89
CA GLY A 109 -13.29 5.60 1.62
C GLY A 109 -13.43 6.59 0.47
N LEU A 110 -12.46 7.48 0.36
CA LEU A 110 -12.33 8.36 -0.80
C LEU A 110 -11.41 7.70 -1.82
N ILE A 111 -11.88 7.50 -3.05
CA ILE A 111 -10.98 7.21 -4.17
C ILE A 111 -10.20 8.48 -4.44
N HIS A 112 -8.93 8.51 -4.01
CA HIS A 112 -8.06 9.64 -4.24
C HIS A 112 -7.67 9.73 -5.72
N SER A 113 -7.34 8.57 -6.30
CA SER A 113 -6.81 8.53 -7.65
C SER A 113 -7.07 7.20 -8.33
N ARG A 114 -7.28 7.27 -9.65
CA ARG A 114 -7.63 6.16 -10.52
C ARG A 114 -6.73 6.15 -11.74
N PHE A 115 -6.14 5.01 -12.05
CA PHE A 115 -5.20 4.86 -13.16
C PHE A 115 -5.55 3.67 -14.05
N ILE A 116 -5.40 3.89 -15.36
CA ILE A 116 -5.42 2.86 -16.40
C ILE A 116 -4.02 2.91 -17.02
N PHE A 117 -3.36 1.77 -17.07
CA PHE A 117 -2.02 1.69 -17.62
C PHE A 117 -2.04 0.94 -18.96
N GLY A 118 -1.34 1.48 -19.95
CA GLY A 118 -1.24 0.87 -21.28
C GLY A 118 -0.04 -0.06 -21.47
N THR A 119 0.98 0.02 -20.60
CA THR A 119 2.26 -0.70 -20.72
C THR A 119 2.88 -0.94 -19.35
N THR A 120 3.79 -1.93 -19.21
CA THR A 120 4.62 -2.17 -18.01
C THR A 120 6.10 -1.89 -18.33
N PRO A 121 6.95 -1.45 -17.37
CA PRO A 121 6.69 -1.15 -15.95
C PRO A 121 5.72 0.00 -15.71
N LEU A 122 5.08 -0.03 -14.55
CA LEU A 122 4.18 0.99 -14.03
C LEU A 122 4.95 1.85 -13.05
N GLU A 123 4.87 3.16 -13.21
CA GLU A 123 5.25 4.11 -12.17
C GLU A 123 4.07 5.02 -11.88
N TRP A 124 3.53 4.88 -10.67
CA TRP A 124 2.44 5.70 -10.19
C TRP A 124 2.97 6.63 -9.09
N LEU A 125 3.15 7.91 -9.43
CA LEU A 125 3.51 8.97 -8.47
C LEU A 125 2.24 9.59 -7.87
N MET A 126 2.20 9.74 -6.54
CA MET A 126 0.97 10.15 -5.86
C MET A 126 1.14 11.05 -4.63
N GLU A 127 2.23 10.95 -3.87
CA GLU A 127 2.49 11.77 -2.66
C GLU A 127 1.30 11.89 -1.68
N LEU A 128 0.66 10.77 -1.37
CA LEU A 128 -0.56 10.73 -0.55
C LEU A 128 -0.25 10.78 0.93
N VAL A 129 -0.93 11.70 1.62
CA VAL A 129 -0.89 11.82 3.08
C VAL A 129 -1.90 10.85 3.70
N VAL A 130 -1.42 10.00 4.59
CA VAL A 130 -2.19 9.05 5.39
C VAL A 130 -2.05 9.46 6.86
N PRO A 131 -3.04 10.18 7.43
CA PRO A 131 -2.96 10.65 8.81
C PRO A 131 -2.82 9.51 9.84
N PRO A 132 -2.40 9.81 11.08
CA PRO A 132 -2.42 8.88 12.20
C PRO A 132 -3.72 8.07 12.29
N GLY A 133 -3.62 6.75 12.36
CA GLY A 133 -4.76 5.82 12.46
C GLY A 133 -5.59 5.62 11.19
N GLN A 134 -5.27 6.32 10.10
CA GLN A 134 -5.96 6.18 8.81
C GLN A 134 -5.33 5.10 7.94
N THR A 135 -6.05 4.74 6.88
CA THR A 135 -5.65 3.71 5.92
C THR A 135 -5.41 4.31 4.54
N TRP A 136 -4.44 3.72 3.86
CA TRP A 136 -4.29 3.76 2.42
C TRP A 136 -4.42 2.35 1.88
N MET A 137 -5.11 2.22 0.76
CA MET A 137 -5.36 0.94 0.12
C MET A 137 -5.23 1.10 -1.39
N ILE A 138 -4.83 0.03 -2.06
CA ILE A 138 -4.88 -0.08 -3.50
C ILE A 138 -5.73 -1.27 -3.91
N ARG A 139 -6.66 -1.05 -4.84
CA ARG A 139 -7.49 -2.11 -5.43
C ARG A 139 -7.47 -2.07 -6.95
N SER A 140 -7.85 -3.20 -7.54
CA SER A 140 -8.19 -3.32 -8.94
C SER A 140 -9.67 -3.65 -9.10
N ALA A 141 -10.32 -3.11 -10.13
CA ALA A 141 -11.70 -3.46 -10.46
C ALA A 141 -11.89 -4.93 -10.88
N LEU A 142 -10.79 -5.61 -11.24
CA LEU A 142 -10.74 -7.02 -11.63
C LEU A 142 -9.60 -7.74 -10.90
N ALA A 143 -9.77 -9.03 -10.62
CA ALA A 143 -8.71 -9.90 -10.10
C ALA A 143 -7.54 -9.98 -11.08
N GLU A 144 -6.47 -9.23 -10.80
CA GLU A 144 -5.33 -9.09 -11.69
C GLU A 144 -4.01 -9.07 -10.93
N LYS A 145 -2.97 -9.52 -11.62
CA LYS A 145 -1.62 -9.61 -11.06
C LYS A 145 -0.91 -8.26 -11.16
N LEU A 146 -0.79 -7.57 -10.03
CA LEU A 146 0.16 -6.47 -9.85
C LEU A 146 1.28 -6.94 -8.94
N THR A 147 2.49 -7.09 -9.47
CA THR A 147 3.69 -7.31 -8.66
C THR A 147 4.47 -6.01 -8.57
N GLY A 148 5.01 -5.65 -7.42
CA GLY A 148 5.69 -4.36 -7.34
C GLY A 148 6.17 -3.98 -5.97
N THR A 149 6.43 -2.69 -5.78
CA THR A 149 6.89 -2.09 -4.54
C THR A 149 6.16 -0.79 -4.28
N ILE A 150 5.69 -0.62 -3.05
CA ILE A 150 5.10 0.62 -2.54
C ILE A 150 6.19 1.34 -1.75
N HIS A 151 6.42 2.61 -2.06
CA HIS A 151 7.39 3.44 -1.36
C HIS A 151 6.67 4.46 -0.47
N PHE A 152 7.06 4.54 0.79
CA PHE A 152 6.46 5.48 1.73
C PHE A 152 7.45 5.92 2.80
N TYR A 153 7.15 7.01 3.50
CA TYR A 153 7.94 7.49 4.63
C TYR A 153 7.05 8.18 5.67
N TYR A 154 7.54 8.37 6.89
CA TYR A 154 6.84 9.19 7.88
C TYR A 154 7.31 10.63 7.83
N ARG A 155 6.36 11.57 7.91
CA ARG A 155 6.62 13.01 7.96
C ARG A 155 5.96 13.62 9.19
N GLY A 156 6.67 14.55 9.82
CA GLY A 156 6.11 15.43 10.84
C GLY A 156 6.61 15.16 12.26
N GLY A 157 6.44 16.22 13.06
CA GLY A 157 6.74 16.39 14.48
C GLY A 157 6.30 17.79 14.86
#